data_AF-A0A0Q0E0F5-F1
#
_entry.id   AF-A0A0Q0E0F5-F1
#
_cell.length_a   1.000
_cell.length_b   1.000
_cell.length_c   1.000
_cell.angle_alpha   90.00
_cell.angle_beta   90.00
_cell.angle_gamma   90.00
#
_symmetry.space_group_name_H-M   'P 1'
#
loop_
_entity.id
_entity.type
_entity.pdbx_description
1 polymer ?
#
loop_
_entity_poly.entity_id
_entity_poly.type
_entity_poly.pdbx_seq_one_letter_code
_entity_poly.pdbx_strand_id
1 'polypeptide(L)' 'MLAAQTALGRVGEPEDVARVITILLSGDSGWINAQTLEVAGGYNV' A
#
# COMPACT_ATOMS: atom_id res chain seq x y z
N MET A 1 -15.95 -11.85 -5.80
CA MET A 1 -15.98 -10.96 -4.61
C MET A 1 -14.58 -10.41 -4.41
N LEU A 2 -14.36 -9.11 -4.63
CA LEU A 2 -13.02 -8.48 -4.64
C LEU A 2 -12.25 -8.69 -3.32
N ALA A 3 -12.92 -8.51 -2.18
CA ALA A 3 -12.31 -8.69 -0.86
C ALA A 3 -11.74 -10.10 -0.61
N ALA A 4 -12.32 -11.14 -1.22
CA ALA A 4 -11.83 -12.51 -1.07
C ALA A 4 -10.56 -12.81 -1.89
N GLN A 5 -10.19 -11.89 -2.79
CA GLN A 5 -8.97 -11.97 -3.59
C GLN A 5 -7.80 -11.20 -2.95
N THR A 6 -8.02 -10.53 -1.83
CA THR A 6 -6.97 -9.86 -1.06
C THR A 6 -6.64 -10.69 0.17
N ALA A 7 -5.36 -10.84 0.50
CA ALA A 7 -4.94 -11.53 1.72
C ALA A 7 -5.49 -10.87 3.00
N LEU A 8 -5.74 -9.56 2.95
CA LEU A 8 -6.34 -8.81 4.06
C LEU A 8 -7.87 -9.00 4.19
N GLY A 9 -8.52 -9.72 3.28
CA GLY A 9 -9.94 -10.05 3.37
C GLY A 9 -10.89 -8.84 3.26
N ARG A 10 -10.41 -7.71 2.74
CA ARG A 10 -11.19 -6.48 2.58
C ARG A 10 -10.80 -5.72 1.31
N VAL A 11 -11.70 -4.83 0.88
CA VAL A 11 -11.39 -3.82 -0.14
C VAL A 11 -10.55 -2.71 0.52
N GLY A 12 -9.55 -2.23 -0.21
CA GLY A 12 -8.73 -1.09 0.20
C GLY A 12 -9.50 0.22 0.06
N GLU A 13 -9.27 1.13 0.99
CA GLU A 13 -9.81 2.48 0.97
C GLU A 13 -8.72 3.48 0.55
N PRO A 14 -9.06 4.67 0.04
CA PRO A 14 -8.07 5.67 -0.38
C PRO A 14 -7.03 6.00 0.70
N GLU A 15 -7.43 5.98 1.98
CA GLU A 15 -6.56 6.28 3.11
C GLU A 15 -5.45 5.23 3.30
N ASP A 16 -5.64 4.00 2.83
CA ASP A 16 -4.61 2.96 2.88
C ASP A 16 -3.39 3.34 2.04
N VAL A 17 -3.61 3.90 0.84
CA VAL A 17 -2.55 4.38 -0.04
C VAL A 17 -2.00 5.72 0.46
N ALA A 18 -2.87 6.61 0.94
CA ALA A 18 -2.46 7.92 1.46
C ALA A 18 -1.45 7.79 2.61
N ARG A 19 -1.67 6.85 3.54
CA ARG A 19 -0.74 6.61 4.65
C ARG A 19 0.65 6.19 4.17
N VAL A 20 0.73 5.33 3.15
CA VAL A 20 2.01 4.92 2.56
C VAL A 20 2.72 6.10 1.90
N ILE A 21 1.98 6.95 1.17
CA ILE A 21 2.53 8.18 0.58
C ILE A 21 3.07 9.11 1.67
N THR A 22 2.34 9.30 2.77
CA THR A 22 2.81 10.13 3.90
C THR A 22 4.13 9.61 4.48
N ILE A 23 4.30 8.29 4.61
CA ILE A 23 5.56 7.70 5.06
C ILE A 23 6.69 7.99 4.05
N LEU A 24 6.45 7.80 2.75
CA LEU A 24 7.44 8.07 1.71
C LEU A 24 7.87 9.55 1.64
N LEU A 25 6.97 10.47 2.01
CA LEU A 25 7.26 11.91 2.09
C LEU A 25 7.93 12.32 3.41
N SER A 26 8.00 11.43 4.40
CA SER A 26 8.68 11.72 5.67
C SER A 26 10.20 11.74 5.50
N GLY A 27 10.90 12.47 6.38
CA GLY A 27 12.37 12.52 6.40
C GLY A 27 13.01 11.14 6.64
N ASP A 28 12.29 10.23 7.31
CA ASP A 28 12.76 8.88 7.62
C ASP A 28 12.92 8.01 6.37
N SER A 29 12.22 8.34 5.28
CA SER A 29 12.28 7.60 4.01
C SER A 29 13.34 8.14 3.04
N GLY A 30 14.22 9.04 3.46
CA GLY A 30 15.13 9.79 2.58
C GLY A 30 16.11 8.96 1.72
N TRP A 31 16.32 7.68 2.05
CA TRP A 31 17.15 6.76 1.26
C TRP A 31 16.36 5.86 0.31
N ILE A 32 15.03 5.90 0.34
CA ILE A 32 14.17 5.09 -0.53
C ILE A 32 13.98 5.82 -1.86
N ASN A 33 14.48 5.24 -2.95
CA ASN A 33 14.32 5.79 -4.29
C ASN A 33 14.15 4.67 -5.34
N ALA A 34 13.59 5.02 -6.50
CA ALA A 34 13.44 4.13 -7.65
C ALA A 34 12.75 2.77 -7.35
N GLN A 35 11.87 2.73 -6.34
CA GLN A 35 11.12 1.54 -5.97
C GLN A 35 9.67 1.63 -6.47
N THR A 36 9.13 0.48 -6.88
CA THR A 36 7.69 0.29 -7.05
C THR A 36 7.17 -0.37 -5.78
N LEU A 37 6.26 0.30 -5.07
CA LEU A 37 5.64 -0.23 -3.86
C LEU A 37 4.18 -0.55 -4.13
N GLU A 38 3.82 -1.82 -4.02
CA GLU A 38 2.44 -2.26 -4.16
C GLU A 38 1.68 -2.11 -2.84
N VAL A 39 0.55 -1.40 -2.88
CA VAL A 39 -0.35 -1.18 -1.74
C VAL A 39 -1.72 -1.77 -2.06
N ALA A 40 -1.76 -3.09 -2.32
CA ALA A 40 -2.94 -3.79 -2.84
C ALA A 40 -3.60 -4.74 -1.83
N GLY A 41 -3.14 -4.75 -0.57
CA GLY A 41 -3.65 -5.68 0.45
C GLY A 41 -3.40 -7.16 0.15
N GLY A 42 -2.38 -7.47 -0.67
CA GLY A 42 -2.04 -8.83 -1.10
C GLY A 42 -3.01 -9.38 -2.14
N TYR A 43 -3.35 -8.57 -3.15
CA TYR A 43 -4.25 -8.98 -4.22
C TYR A 43 -3.65 -10.14 -5.03
N ASN A 44 -4.36 -11.27 -5.08
CA ASN A 44 -3.96 -12.51 -5.76
C ASN A 44 -2.62 -13.11 -5.29
N VAL A 45 -2.26 -12.89 -4.01
CA VAL A 45 -1.16 -13.60 -3.33
C VAL A 45 -1.67 -14.89 -2.71
#